data_AF-A0AA36ULX9-F1
#
_entry.id   AF-A0AA36ULX9-F1
#
_cell.length_a   1.000
_cell.length_b   1.000
_cell.length_c   1.000
_cell.angle_alpha   90.00
_cell.angle_beta   90.00
_cell.angle_gamma   90.00
#
_symmetry.space_group_name_H-M   'P 1'
#
loop_
_entity.id
_entity.type
_entity.pdbx_description
1 polymer ?
#
loop_
_entity_poly.entity_id
_entity_poly.type
_entity_poly.pdbx_seq_one_letter_code
_entity_poly.pdbx_strand_id
1 'polypeptide(L)'
;MTQKTIILANPRGFCAGVDRAISIVERALEEFGAPVYVRHEVVHNKFVVDNLREKGAVFIEDLADVPKGAILIYSAHGVSKAVQQEATERGFRVFDATCPLVTKVHKEVARLDAQDCEIIMIGHKGHVEVEGTMGQLPPGRMLLVETVEDVAGLQVKNPDKLAYVSQTTLSVDETKDIIAALNARFPNIRNPHKEDICYATTNRQTAVKELAEECDIVIVVGSPNSSNSNRLREVAAQRGVDAYMVDNAGYLQREWFEGKHKVGVTAGASAPEVLVREVLQTIQQWGHETIREGEGAEESIVFVLPKELRREGENKQILNKG
;
A
#
# COMPACT_ATOMS: atom_id res chain seq x y z
N MET A 1 7.25 -40.78 -0.84
CA MET A 1 6.68 -39.73 0.01
C MET A 1 6.65 -38.46 -0.84
N THR A 2 5.51 -37.80 -0.95
CA THR A 2 5.42 -36.49 -1.63
C THR A 2 6.28 -35.49 -0.85
N GLN A 3 7.29 -34.92 -1.52
CA GLN A 3 8.19 -33.93 -0.94
C GLN A 3 7.37 -32.71 -0.52
N LYS A 4 7.49 -32.31 0.75
CA LYS A 4 6.84 -31.11 1.28
C LYS A 4 7.65 -29.88 0.91
N THR A 5 7.01 -28.92 0.26
CA THR A 5 7.68 -27.77 -0.36
C THR A 5 7.00 -26.48 0.04
N ILE A 6 7.82 -25.46 0.29
CA ILE A 6 7.41 -24.06 0.40
C ILE A 6 7.68 -23.38 -0.94
N ILE A 7 6.67 -22.71 -1.49
CA ILE A 7 6.76 -21.91 -2.71
C ILE A 7 6.62 -20.45 -2.29
N LEU A 8 7.63 -19.64 -2.58
CA LEU A 8 7.71 -18.27 -2.14
C LEU A 8 7.34 -17.33 -3.30
N ALA A 9 6.33 -16.48 -3.14
CA ALA A 9 5.91 -15.55 -4.18
C ALA A 9 7.04 -14.59 -4.57
N ASN A 10 7.10 -14.24 -5.85
CA ASN A 10 7.95 -13.19 -6.36
C ASN A 10 7.13 -12.31 -7.33
N PRO A 11 7.02 -10.98 -7.14
CA PRO A 11 7.53 -10.22 -6.00
C PRO A 11 6.70 -10.39 -4.73
N ARG A 12 7.29 -10.04 -3.59
CA ARG A 12 6.69 -10.03 -2.25
C ARG A 12 7.33 -8.93 -1.39
N GLY A 13 6.72 -8.59 -0.26
CA GLY A 13 7.34 -7.69 0.72
C GLY A 13 7.44 -6.25 0.22
N PHE A 14 8.43 -5.50 0.69
CA PHE A 14 8.57 -4.06 0.45
C PHE A 14 8.45 -3.62 -1.01
N CYS A 15 7.68 -2.57 -1.27
CA CYS A 15 7.69 -1.84 -2.53
C CYS A 15 8.52 -0.56 -2.43
N ALA A 16 8.79 0.09 -3.58
CA ALA A 16 9.62 1.30 -3.63
C ALA A 16 9.06 2.47 -2.79
N GLY A 17 7.74 2.57 -2.68
CA GLY A 17 7.08 3.60 -1.86
C GLY A 17 7.30 3.39 -0.36
N VAL A 18 7.18 2.15 0.09
CA VAL A 18 7.39 1.75 1.48
C VAL A 18 8.84 1.93 1.89
N ASP A 19 9.78 1.44 1.07
CA ASP A 19 11.22 1.57 1.34
C ASP A 19 11.66 3.03 1.45
N ARG A 20 11.18 3.88 0.54
CA ARG A 20 11.37 5.33 0.59
C ARG A 20 10.80 5.93 1.87
N ALA A 21 9.58 5.56 2.27
CA ALA A 21 8.92 6.19 3.41
C ALA A 21 9.59 5.84 4.74
N ILE A 22 9.97 4.57 4.93
CA ILE A 22 10.75 4.13 6.09
C ILE A 22 12.08 4.87 6.14
N SER A 23 12.79 4.91 5.01
CA SER A 23 14.08 5.62 4.90
C SER A 23 13.97 7.11 5.23
N ILE A 24 12.87 7.78 4.86
CA ILE A 24 12.65 9.20 5.23
C ILE A 24 12.58 9.37 6.75
N VAL A 25 11.86 8.49 7.46
CA VAL A 25 11.77 8.56 8.93
C VAL A 25 13.12 8.25 9.58
N GLU A 26 13.81 7.20 9.13
CA GLU A 26 15.13 6.84 9.67
C GLU A 26 16.16 7.94 9.46
N ARG A 27 16.25 8.52 8.24
CA ARG A 27 17.18 9.61 7.95
C ARG A 27 16.83 10.89 8.69
N ALA A 28 15.55 11.19 8.90
CA ALA A 28 15.15 12.34 9.72
C ALA A 28 15.55 12.15 11.19
N LEU A 29 15.42 10.93 11.74
CA LEU A 29 15.90 10.63 13.10
C LEU A 29 17.42 10.72 13.21
N GLU A 30 18.16 10.23 12.21
CA GLU A 30 19.63 10.34 12.16
C GLU A 30 20.09 11.80 12.10
N GLU A 31 19.45 12.62 11.27
CA GLU A 31 19.86 14.01 11.00
C GLU A 31 19.41 14.99 12.10
N PHE A 32 18.19 14.83 12.63
CA PHE A 32 17.59 15.80 13.56
C PHE A 32 17.46 15.30 15.00
N GLY A 33 17.71 14.02 15.24
CA GLY A 33 17.47 13.38 16.54
C GLY A 33 15.99 13.20 16.85
N ALA A 34 15.71 12.56 17.99
CA ALA A 34 14.35 12.37 18.49
C ALA A 34 13.84 13.61 19.27
N PRO A 35 12.53 13.90 19.25
CA PRO A 35 11.48 13.17 18.53
C PRO A 35 11.27 13.66 17.08
N VAL A 36 10.94 12.71 16.19
CA VAL A 36 10.40 13.00 14.85
C VAL A 36 8.93 12.59 14.82
N TYR A 37 8.04 13.51 14.49
CA TYR A 37 6.59 13.22 14.48
C TYR A 37 6.15 12.72 13.12
N VAL A 38 5.30 11.70 13.09
CA VAL A 38 4.78 11.10 11.86
C VAL A 38 3.26 11.10 11.90
N ARG A 39 2.61 11.75 10.93
CA ARG A 39 1.15 11.78 10.80
C ARG A 39 0.66 10.43 10.27
N HIS A 40 -0.12 9.71 11.10
CA HIS A 40 -0.47 8.29 10.95
C HIS A 40 0.75 7.37 11.00
N GLU A 41 0.53 6.05 11.05
CA GLU A 41 1.58 5.07 10.79
C GLU A 41 2.24 5.33 9.42
N VAL A 42 3.58 5.36 9.36
CA VAL A 42 4.31 5.64 8.11
C VAL A 42 3.94 4.66 7.00
N VAL A 43 3.71 3.41 7.39
CA VAL A 43 3.19 2.29 6.60
C VAL A 43 2.36 1.40 7.54
N HIS A 44 1.37 0.67 7.03
CA HIS A 44 0.56 -0.26 7.83
C HIS A 44 1.31 -1.58 8.08
N ASN A 45 2.26 -1.57 9.01
CA ASN A 45 2.93 -2.76 9.52
C ASN A 45 3.44 -2.54 10.96
N LYS A 46 2.91 -3.32 11.90
CA LYS A 46 3.19 -3.14 13.34
C LYS A 46 4.68 -3.22 13.67
N PHE A 47 5.40 -4.19 13.11
CA PHE A 47 6.83 -4.39 13.37
C PHE A 47 7.66 -3.18 12.91
N VAL A 48 7.37 -2.64 11.72
CA VAL A 48 8.05 -1.44 11.21
C VAL A 48 7.79 -0.23 12.12
N VAL A 49 6.52 -0.02 12.49
CA VAL A 49 6.11 1.12 13.32
C VAL A 49 6.73 1.03 14.73
N ASP A 50 6.71 -0.15 15.35
CA ASP A 50 7.30 -0.36 16.68
C ASP A 50 8.83 -0.13 16.66
N ASN A 51 9.54 -0.64 15.65
CA ASN A 51 10.98 -0.37 15.50
C ASN A 51 11.29 1.13 15.34
N LEU A 52 10.45 1.88 14.61
CA LEU A 52 10.65 3.32 14.47
C LEU A 52 10.32 4.08 15.76
N ARG A 53 9.31 3.62 16.54
CA ARG A 53 9.03 4.17 17.89
C ARG A 53 10.22 4.00 18.82
N GLU A 54 10.84 2.82 18.82
CA GLU A 54 12.04 2.54 19.62
C GLU A 54 13.22 3.46 19.25
N LYS A 55 13.32 3.87 17.99
CA LYS A 55 14.32 4.84 17.51
C LYS A 55 13.95 6.31 17.80
N GLY A 56 12.74 6.59 18.31
CA GLY A 56 12.30 7.93 18.69
C GLY A 56 11.30 8.60 17.75
N ALA A 57 10.70 7.86 16.81
CA ALA A 57 9.55 8.37 16.05
C ALA A 57 8.28 8.40 16.92
N VAL A 58 7.48 9.45 16.78
CA VAL A 58 6.20 9.63 17.48
C VAL A 58 5.08 9.69 16.46
N PHE A 59 4.29 8.62 16.40
CA PHE A 59 3.14 8.52 15.48
C PHE A 59 1.92 9.21 16.10
N ILE A 60 1.32 10.14 15.36
CA ILE A 60 0.24 11.02 15.83
C ILE A 60 -0.98 11.00 14.90
N GLU A 61 -2.14 11.25 15.51
CA GLU A 61 -3.40 11.42 14.78
C GLU A 61 -3.82 12.89 14.62
N ASP A 62 -3.51 13.76 15.57
CA ASP A 62 -3.83 15.18 15.47
C ASP A 62 -2.54 16.02 15.44
N LEU A 63 -2.46 16.98 14.51
CA LEU A 63 -1.33 17.91 14.45
C LEU A 63 -1.32 18.84 15.68
N ALA A 64 -2.45 19.02 16.35
CA ALA A 64 -2.55 19.73 17.62
C ALA A 64 -1.64 19.14 18.73
N ASP A 65 -1.41 17.82 18.70
CA ASP A 65 -0.58 17.10 19.68
C ASP A 65 0.93 17.37 19.50
N VAL A 66 1.33 18.00 18.40
CA VAL A 66 2.73 18.20 18.05
C VAL A 66 3.20 19.61 18.43
N PRO A 67 4.39 19.80 19.02
CA PRO A 67 4.94 21.14 19.26
C PRO A 67 5.14 21.94 17.98
N LYS A 68 4.81 23.25 17.97
CA LYS A 68 5.04 24.13 16.82
C LYS A 68 6.52 24.10 16.40
N GLY A 69 6.79 24.14 15.10
CA GLY A 69 8.17 24.11 14.58
C GLY A 69 8.84 22.73 14.56
N ALA A 70 8.20 21.67 15.08
CA ALA A 70 8.77 20.33 15.07
C ALA A 70 8.97 19.75 13.65
N ILE A 71 9.78 18.70 13.57
CA ILE A 71 9.87 17.87 12.36
C ILE A 71 8.60 17.03 12.25
N LEU A 72 7.90 17.17 11.13
CA LEU A 72 6.70 16.40 10.81
C LEU A 72 6.91 15.61 9.52
N ILE A 73 6.48 14.36 9.51
CA ILE A 73 6.50 13.49 8.34
C ILE A 73 5.07 13.08 8.00
N TYR A 74 4.65 13.26 6.75
CA TYR A 74 3.41 12.64 6.25
C TYR A 74 3.67 11.19 5.87
N SER A 75 2.77 10.27 6.23
CA SER A 75 2.91 8.85 5.87
C SER A 75 2.92 8.59 4.36
N ALA A 76 3.26 7.36 3.96
CA ALA A 76 3.28 6.94 2.57
C ALA A 76 1.92 7.06 1.84
N HIS A 77 0.83 7.07 2.61
CA HIS A 77 -0.55 7.10 2.12
C HIS A 77 -1.02 8.50 1.70
N GLY A 78 -0.25 9.54 2.01
CA GLY A 78 -0.63 10.91 1.73
C GLY A 78 -1.60 11.53 2.72
N VAL A 79 -1.79 12.84 2.58
CA VAL A 79 -2.65 13.66 3.46
C VAL A 79 -3.46 14.67 2.63
N SER A 80 -4.56 15.13 3.20
CA SER A 80 -5.45 16.14 2.61
C SER A 80 -4.78 17.51 2.52
N LYS A 81 -5.33 18.41 1.69
CA LYS A 81 -4.89 19.82 1.64
C LYS A 81 -5.09 20.56 2.96
N ALA A 82 -6.13 20.21 3.71
CA ALA A 82 -6.38 20.81 5.03
C ALA A 82 -5.23 20.51 6.00
N VAL A 83 -4.78 19.25 6.06
CA VAL A 83 -3.62 18.85 6.88
C VAL A 83 -2.34 19.57 6.43
N GLN A 84 -2.14 19.72 5.11
CA GLN A 84 -0.98 20.47 4.58
C GLN A 84 -1.01 21.95 4.97
N GLN A 85 -2.18 22.57 4.93
CA GLN A 85 -2.36 23.97 5.32
C GLN A 85 -2.11 24.15 6.82
N GLU A 86 -2.71 23.31 7.66
CA GLU A 86 -2.51 23.35 9.11
C GLU A 86 -1.02 23.18 9.48
N ALA A 87 -0.33 22.23 8.85
CA ALA A 87 1.09 22.01 9.08
C ALA A 87 1.94 23.25 8.75
N THR A 88 1.57 23.96 7.68
CA THR A 88 2.21 25.22 7.28
C THR A 88 1.93 26.33 8.29
N GLU A 89 0.68 26.47 8.74
CA GLU A 89 0.26 27.47 9.74
C GLU A 89 0.92 27.24 11.11
N ARG A 90 1.16 25.97 11.48
CA ARG A 90 1.88 25.60 12.71
C ARG A 90 3.41 25.70 12.57
N GLY A 91 3.90 26.02 11.38
CA GLY A 91 5.31 26.27 11.09
C GLY A 91 6.20 25.03 11.16
N PHE A 92 5.65 23.84 10.95
CA PHE A 92 6.44 22.61 10.98
C PHE A 92 7.48 22.56 9.86
N ARG A 93 8.58 21.86 10.12
CA ARG A 93 9.47 21.40 9.05
C ARG A 93 8.98 20.06 8.54
N VAL A 94 8.34 20.07 7.37
CA VAL A 94 7.66 18.91 6.81
C VAL A 94 8.57 18.12 5.87
N PHE A 95 8.62 16.80 6.03
CA PHE A 95 9.10 15.86 5.01
C PHE A 95 7.95 15.00 4.50
N ASP A 96 7.66 15.09 3.21
CA ASP A 96 6.56 14.34 2.62
C ASP A 96 7.00 12.95 2.16
N ALA A 97 6.62 11.93 2.95
CA ALA A 97 6.87 10.54 2.62
C ALA A 97 5.80 9.90 1.73
N THR A 98 4.78 10.67 1.29
CA THR A 98 3.75 10.20 0.36
C THR A 98 4.39 9.47 -0.81
N CYS A 99 3.88 8.28 -1.13
CA CYS A 99 4.34 7.52 -2.26
C CYS A 99 4.13 8.34 -3.55
N PRO A 100 5.13 8.47 -4.44
CA PRO A 100 4.97 9.21 -5.69
C PRO A 100 3.80 8.75 -6.56
N LEU A 101 3.39 7.48 -6.44
CA LEU A 101 2.21 6.95 -7.14
C LEU A 101 0.89 7.41 -6.53
N VAL A 102 0.83 7.63 -5.21
CA VAL A 102 -0.31 8.31 -4.56
C VAL A 102 -0.32 9.80 -4.92
N THR A 103 0.84 10.46 -4.90
CA THR A 103 0.95 11.86 -5.36
C THR A 103 0.49 12.04 -6.81
N LYS A 104 0.71 11.03 -7.67
CA LYS A 104 0.20 11.03 -9.05
C LYS A 104 -1.34 11.11 -9.06
N VAL A 105 -2.01 10.29 -8.25
CA VAL A 105 -3.48 10.33 -8.11
C VAL A 105 -3.94 11.68 -7.57
N HIS A 106 -3.28 12.24 -6.55
CA HIS A 106 -3.63 13.58 -6.02
C HIS A 106 -3.52 14.69 -7.08
N LYS A 107 -2.46 14.67 -7.88
CA LYS A 107 -2.25 15.63 -8.98
C LYS A 107 -3.31 15.45 -10.06
N GLU A 108 -3.69 14.21 -10.34
CA GLU A 108 -4.72 13.90 -11.33
C GLU A 108 -6.10 14.39 -10.89
N VAL A 109 -6.46 14.17 -9.63
CA VAL A 109 -7.67 14.74 -9.03
C VAL A 109 -7.71 16.27 -9.19
N ALA A 110 -6.62 16.96 -8.88
CA ALA A 110 -6.55 18.42 -9.06
C ALA A 110 -6.66 18.85 -10.54
N ARG A 111 -6.10 18.07 -11.47
CA ARG A 111 -6.16 18.33 -12.91
C ARG A 111 -7.59 18.16 -13.45
N LEU A 112 -8.28 17.10 -13.03
CA LEU A 112 -9.67 16.81 -13.43
C LEU A 112 -10.64 17.87 -12.89
N ASP A 113 -10.46 18.29 -11.64
CA ASP A 113 -11.26 19.36 -11.03
C ASP A 113 -11.10 20.69 -11.78
N ALA A 114 -9.87 21.04 -12.18
CA ALA A 114 -9.59 22.21 -13.01
C ALA A 114 -10.22 22.13 -14.42
N GLN A 115 -10.63 20.93 -14.86
CA GLN A 115 -11.38 20.69 -16.10
C GLN A 115 -12.89 20.64 -15.88
N ASP A 116 -13.36 21.03 -14.70
CA ASP A 116 -14.76 21.00 -14.29
C ASP A 116 -15.39 19.59 -14.40
N CYS A 117 -14.58 18.56 -14.15
CA CYS A 117 -15.05 17.18 -14.05
C CYS A 117 -15.45 16.87 -12.61
N GLU A 118 -16.61 16.26 -12.42
CA GLU A 118 -16.93 15.55 -11.17
C GLU A 118 -16.16 14.24 -11.15
N ILE A 119 -15.65 13.84 -9.98
CA ILE A 119 -14.73 12.71 -9.86
C ILE A 119 -15.34 11.65 -8.95
N ILE A 120 -15.29 10.40 -9.41
CA ILE A 120 -15.64 9.22 -8.61
C ILE A 120 -14.33 8.59 -8.13
N MET A 121 -14.14 8.56 -6.82
CA MET A 121 -13.08 7.78 -6.16
C MET A 121 -13.57 6.35 -5.98
N ILE A 122 -12.83 5.39 -6.51
CA ILE A 122 -13.00 3.97 -6.18
C ILE A 122 -12.03 3.66 -5.03
N GLY A 123 -12.53 3.27 -3.88
CA GLY A 123 -11.66 3.01 -2.73
C GLY A 123 -12.42 2.77 -1.45
N HIS A 124 -11.77 2.22 -0.42
CA HIS A 124 -12.45 1.87 0.83
C HIS A 124 -12.66 3.09 1.73
N LYS A 125 -13.89 3.28 2.20
CA LYS A 125 -14.24 4.39 3.09
C LYS A 125 -13.45 4.30 4.39
N GLY A 126 -12.93 5.44 4.86
CA GLY A 126 -12.14 5.52 6.09
C GLY A 126 -10.69 5.06 5.94
N HIS A 127 -10.25 4.60 4.77
CA HIS A 127 -8.84 4.34 4.52
C HIS A 127 -8.08 5.68 4.37
N VAL A 128 -6.94 5.83 5.05
CA VAL A 128 -6.18 7.10 5.10
C VAL A 128 -5.77 7.63 3.72
N GLU A 129 -5.45 6.75 2.76
CA GLU A 129 -5.17 7.14 1.37
C GLU A 129 -6.40 7.74 0.66
N VAL A 130 -7.59 7.18 0.95
CA VAL A 130 -8.86 7.66 0.39
C VAL A 130 -9.21 9.01 1.01
N GLU A 131 -9.08 9.17 2.32
CA GLU A 131 -9.26 10.45 3.01
C GLU A 131 -8.29 11.52 2.49
N GLY A 132 -7.03 11.14 2.27
CA GLY A 132 -6.00 12.00 1.67
C GLY A 132 -6.37 12.44 0.25
N THR A 133 -6.81 11.49 -0.59
CA THR A 133 -7.17 11.74 -2.00
C THR A 133 -8.45 12.58 -2.12
N MET A 134 -9.50 12.21 -1.39
CA MET A 134 -10.77 12.96 -1.33
C MET A 134 -10.54 14.37 -0.79
N GLY A 135 -9.66 14.51 0.21
CA GLY A 135 -9.27 15.78 0.81
C GLY A 135 -8.36 16.65 -0.05
N GLN A 136 -8.08 16.27 -1.31
CA GLN A 136 -7.45 17.17 -2.29
C GLN A 136 -8.42 18.23 -2.81
N LEU A 137 -9.73 18.00 -2.67
CA LEU A 137 -10.80 18.91 -3.09
C LEU A 137 -11.75 19.22 -1.92
N PRO A 138 -12.53 20.32 -1.99
CA PRO A 138 -13.58 20.59 -1.02
C PRO A 138 -14.63 19.46 -0.95
N PRO A 139 -15.26 19.24 0.23
CA PRO A 139 -16.34 18.26 0.38
C PRO A 139 -17.44 18.40 -0.69
N GLY A 140 -17.89 17.28 -1.25
CA GLY A 140 -18.93 17.24 -2.28
C GLY A 140 -18.47 17.47 -3.73
N ARG A 141 -17.15 17.66 -3.96
CA ARG A 141 -16.55 17.66 -5.31
C ARG A 141 -16.23 16.25 -5.83
N MET A 142 -16.06 15.29 -4.93
CA MET A 142 -15.81 13.89 -5.26
C MET A 142 -16.88 13.00 -4.63
N LEU A 143 -17.21 11.91 -5.32
CA LEU A 143 -18.06 10.83 -4.83
C LEU A 143 -17.20 9.61 -4.54
N LEU A 144 -17.58 8.78 -3.57
CA LEU A 144 -16.87 7.55 -3.22
C LEU A 144 -17.73 6.34 -3.58
N VAL A 145 -17.11 5.31 -4.16
CA VAL A 145 -17.70 3.98 -4.35
C VAL A 145 -16.74 2.89 -3.87
N GLU A 146 -17.30 1.86 -3.24
CA GLU A 146 -16.57 0.69 -2.75
C GLU A 146 -16.96 -0.55 -3.55
N THR A 147 -18.20 -0.63 -4.07
CA THR A 147 -18.72 -1.81 -4.76
C THR A 147 -19.49 -1.48 -6.06
N VAL A 148 -19.87 -2.52 -6.81
CA VAL A 148 -20.72 -2.41 -8.01
C VAL A 148 -22.11 -1.89 -7.64
N GLU A 149 -22.63 -2.23 -6.47
CA GLU A 149 -23.93 -1.77 -5.98
C GLU A 149 -23.92 -0.26 -5.70
N ASP A 150 -22.82 0.27 -5.16
CA ASP A 150 -22.66 1.72 -4.96
C ASP A 150 -22.75 2.45 -6.30
N VAL A 151 -22.18 1.88 -7.36
CA VAL A 151 -22.26 2.42 -8.72
C VAL A 151 -23.70 2.55 -9.18
N ALA A 152 -24.62 1.68 -8.77
CA ALA A 152 -26.05 1.77 -9.12
C ALA A 152 -26.78 2.88 -8.34
N GLY A 153 -26.28 3.25 -7.15
CA GLY A 153 -26.84 4.32 -6.31
C GLY A 153 -26.36 5.74 -6.65
N LEU A 154 -25.24 5.87 -7.38
CA LEU A 154 -24.61 7.17 -7.67
C LEU A 154 -25.57 8.23 -8.25
N GLN A 155 -25.47 9.44 -7.72
CA GLN A 155 -26.12 10.64 -8.26
C GLN A 155 -25.02 11.60 -8.70
N VAL A 156 -24.88 11.80 -10.02
CA VAL A 156 -23.87 12.68 -10.62
C VAL A 156 -24.53 13.92 -11.20
N LYS A 157 -23.84 15.06 -11.16
CA LYS A 157 -24.36 16.36 -11.65
C LYS A 157 -24.39 16.42 -13.16
N ASN A 158 -23.34 15.92 -13.82
CA ASN A 158 -23.22 15.91 -15.27
C ASN A 158 -22.49 14.62 -15.74
N PRO A 159 -23.22 13.64 -16.29
CA PRO A 159 -22.63 12.40 -16.82
C PRO A 159 -21.58 12.59 -17.92
N ASP A 160 -21.59 13.71 -18.64
CA ASP A 160 -20.64 13.99 -19.73
C ASP A 160 -19.34 14.66 -19.24
N LYS A 161 -19.32 15.10 -17.97
CA LYS A 161 -18.15 15.68 -17.30
C LYS A 161 -17.80 14.88 -16.05
N LEU A 162 -17.61 13.58 -16.24
CA LEU A 162 -17.32 12.64 -15.17
C LEU A 162 -15.96 11.98 -15.42
N ALA A 163 -15.22 11.75 -14.34
CA ALA A 163 -14.01 10.95 -14.36
C ALA A 163 -13.98 10.03 -13.14
N TYR A 164 -13.14 9.00 -13.18
CA TYR A 164 -12.84 8.21 -11.99
C TYR A 164 -11.35 8.11 -11.74
N VAL A 165 -11.00 7.92 -10.47
CA VAL A 165 -9.67 7.57 -9.99
C VAL A 165 -9.82 6.43 -8.99
N SER A 166 -8.75 5.69 -8.68
CA SER A 166 -8.81 4.61 -7.69
C SER A 166 -7.69 4.65 -6.65
N GLN A 167 -7.97 4.07 -5.49
CA GLN A 167 -7.00 3.75 -4.46
C GLN A 167 -5.96 2.76 -5.00
N THR A 168 -4.68 2.97 -4.68
CA THR A 168 -3.55 2.26 -5.28
C THR A 168 -3.41 0.78 -4.85
N THR A 169 -4.14 0.37 -3.81
CA THR A 169 -4.01 -0.91 -3.10
C THR A 169 -5.24 -1.82 -3.20
N LEU A 170 -6.16 -1.54 -4.11
CA LEU A 170 -7.38 -2.34 -4.31
C LEU A 170 -7.11 -3.70 -4.98
N SER A 171 -8.09 -4.59 -4.89
CA SER A 171 -8.14 -5.80 -5.72
C SER A 171 -8.27 -5.41 -7.19
N VAL A 172 -7.37 -5.92 -8.04
CA VAL A 172 -7.38 -5.64 -9.48
C VAL A 172 -8.67 -6.16 -10.12
N ASP A 173 -9.17 -7.31 -9.66
CA ASP A 173 -10.35 -7.94 -10.27
C ASP A 173 -11.64 -7.24 -9.82
N GLU A 174 -11.81 -6.99 -8.52
CA GLU A 174 -12.99 -6.27 -8.01
C GLU A 174 -13.08 -4.86 -8.59
N THR A 175 -11.94 -4.18 -8.73
CA THR A 175 -11.90 -2.84 -9.33
C THR A 175 -12.27 -2.87 -10.81
N LYS A 176 -11.90 -3.93 -11.56
CA LYS A 176 -12.34 -4.08 -12.96
C LYS A 176 -13.86 -4.18 -13.07
N ASP A 177 -14.51 -4.89 -12.14
CA ASP A 177 -15.97 -5.02 -12.13
C ASP A 177 -16.65 -3.69 -11.82
N ILE A 178 -16.14 -2.92 -10.85
CA ILE A 178 -16.62 -1.56 -10.55
C ILE A 178 -16.44 -0.64 -11.77
N ILE A 179 -15.27 -0.68 -12.41
CA ILE A 179 -15.00 0.09 -13.63
C ILE A 179 -15.94 -0.31 -14.76
N ALA A 180 -16.22 -1.60 -14.94
CA ALA A 180 -17.17 -2.07 -15.95
C ALA A 180 -18.58 -1.54 -15.68
N ALA A 181 -19.03 -1.56 -14.43
CA ALA A 181 -20.31 -0.98 -14.01
C ALA A 181 -20.35 0.53 -14.24
N LEU A 182 -19.27 1.25 -13.93
CA LEU A 182 -19.16 2.70 -14.17
C LEU A 182 -19.25 3.04 -15.65
N ASN A 183 -18.53 2.31 -16.52
CA ASN A 183 -18.58 2.53 -17.96
C ASN A 183 -19.94 2.16 -18.57
N ALA A 184 -20.58 1.10 -18.06
CA ALA A 184 -21.92 0.72 -18.51
C ALA A 184 -22.97 1.79 -18.12
N ARG A 185 -22.86 2.38 -16.92
CA ARG A 185 -23.78 3.40 -16.43
C ARG A 185 -23.50 4.79 -17.02
N PHE A 186 -22.23 5.15 -17.19
CA PHE A 186 -21.77 6.45 -17.66
C PHE A 186 -20.81 6.28 -18.85
N PRO A 187 -21.33 6.09 -20.09
CA PRO A 187 -20.49 5.78 -21.25
C PRO A 187 -19.44 6.83 -21.62
N ASN A 188 -19.64 8.09 -21.18
CA ASN A 188 -18.72 9.20 -21.40
C ASN A 188 -17.73 9.44 -20.25
N ILE A 189 -17.74 8.58 -19.22
CA ILE A 189 -16.84 8.71 -18.07
C ILE A 189 -15.38 8.59 -18.52
N ARG A 190 -14.54 9.50 -18.04
CA ARG A 190 -13.13 9.56 -18.41
C ARG A 190 -12.30 8.73 -17.45
N ASN A 191 -11.39 7.95 -18.03
CA ASN A 191 -10.23 7.47 -17.32
C ASN A 191 -8.95 8.02 -17.96
N PRO A 192 -8.37 9.09 -17.40
CA PRO A 192 -7.19 9.72 -17.97
C PRO A 192 -5.93 8.84 -17.90
N HIS A 193 -5.90 7.85 -17.01
CA HIS A 193 -4.79 6.91 -16.87
C HIS A 193 -5.30 5.48 -16.72
N LYS A 194 -4.88 4.56 -17.60
CA LYS A 194 -5.42 3.19 -17.62
C LYS A 194 -5.41 2.49 -16.25
N GLU A 195 -4.44 2.76 -15.37
CA GLU A 195 -4.29 2.08 -14.08
C GLU A 195 -3.75 3.03 -12.98
N ASP A 196 -4.53 3.27 -11.93
CA ASP A 196 -4.06 3.91 -10.69
C ASP A 196 -3.64 2.88 -9.63
N ILE A 197 -4.15 1.65 -9.70
CA ILE A 197 -3.61 0.53 -8.92
C ILE A 197 -2.14 0.39 -9.24
N CYS A 198 -1.30 0.44 -8.21
CA CYS A 198 0.14 0.54 -8.43
C CYS A 198 0.75 -0.80 -8.88
N TYR A 199 1.90 -0.72 -9.54
CA TYR A 199 2.64 -1.89 -10.03
C TYR A 199 2.83 -2.95 -8.92
N ALA A 200 3.17 -2.51 -7.71
CA ALA A 200 3.47 -3.40 -6.60
C ALA A 200 2.25 -4.21 -6.16
N THR A 201 1.07 -3.59 -6.15
CA THR A 201 -0.22 -4.24 -5.87
C THR A 201 -0.54 -5.25 -6.97
N THR A 202 -0.47 -4.83 -8.24
CA THR A 202 -0.77 -5.69 -9.40
C THR A 202 0.16 -6.90 -9.43
N ASN A 203 1.47 -6.71 -9.30
CA ASN A 203 2.44 -7.78 -9.38
C ASN A 203 2.30 -8.78 -8.23
N ARG A 204 2.10 -8.31 -6.99
CA ARG A 204 1.91 -9.20 -5.83
C ARG A 204 0.59 -9.98 -5.93
N GLN A 205 -0.47 -9.36 -6.47
CA GLN A 205 -1.71 -10.07 -6.73
C GLN A 205 -1.55 -11.12 -7.85
N THR A 206 -0.79 -10.83 -8.91
CA THR A 206 -0.46 -11.85 -9.91
C THR A 206 0.32 -13.02 -9.29
N ALA A 207 1.37 -12.74 -8.52
CA ALA A 207 2.17 -13.76 -7.86
C ALA A 207 1.34 -14.63 -6.87
N VAL A 208 0.41 -14.03 -6.12
CA VAL A 208 -0.45 -14.81 -5.20
C VAL A 208 -1.49 -15.64 -5.94
N LYS A 209 -1.96 -15.20 -7.11
CA LYS A 209 -2.85 -15.99 -7.98
C LYS A 209 -2.16 -17.25 -8.47
N GLU A 210 -0.91 -17.14 -8.89
CA GLU A 210 -0.06 -18.27 -9.31
C GLU A 210 0.22 -19.21 -8.13
N LEU A 211 0.54 -18.67 -6.94
CA LEU A 211 0.68 -19.50 -5.73
C LEU A 211 -0.60 -20.29 -5.42
N ALA A 212 -1.77 -19.66 -5.52
CA ALA A 212 -3.04 -20.29 -5.21
C ALA A 212 -3.41 -21.42 -6.19
N GLU A 213 -2.86 -21.42 -7.41
CA GLU A 213 -3.05 -22.50 -8.38
C GLU A 213 -2.17 -23.72 -8.08
N GLU A 214 -1.02 -23.52 -7.42
CA GLU A 214 -0.06 -24.60 -7.17
C GLU A 214 -0.07 -25.14 -5.73
N CYS A 215 -0.51 -24.35 -4.75
CA CYS A 215 -0.37 -24.65 -3.33
C CYS A 215 -1.66 -25.18 -2.68
N ASP A 216 -1.51 -25.96 -1.62
CA ASP A 216 -2.63 -26.47 -0.82
C ASP A 216 -3.11 -25.47 0.24
N ILE A 217 -2.26 -24.50 0.57
CA ILE A 217 -2.44 -23.42 1.54
C ILE A 217 -1.55 -22.24 1.16
N VAL A 218 -2.01 -21.01 1.41
CA VAL A 218 -1.24 -19.77 1.23
C VAL A 218 -1.17 -19.00 2.55
N ILE A 219 0.04 -18.60 2.94
CA ILE A 219 0.32 -17.75 4.08
C ILE A 219 0.76 -16.37 3.58
N VAL A 220 0.04 -15.34 4.00
CA VAL A 220 0.36 -13.93 3.73
C VAL A 220 0.96 -13.30 4.97
N VAL A 221 2.21 -12.84 4.89
CA VAL A 221 2.83 -12.05 5.95
C VAL A 221 2.38 -10.60 5.84
N GLY A 222 1.71 -10.08 6.87
CA GLY A 222 1.19 -8.72 6.87
C GLY A 222 0.22 -8.43 8.01
N SER A 223 -0.03 -7.14 8.26
CA SER A 223 -0.87 -6.67 9.36
C SER A 223 -2.35 -6.50 8.96
N PRO A 224 -3.30 -6.69 9.90
CA PRO A 224 -4.74 -6.55 9.64
C PRO A 224 -5.17 -5.19 9.05
N ASN A 225 -4.46 -4.11 9.36
CA ASN A 225 -4.74 -2.76 8.85
C ASN A 225 -4.15 -2.49 7.46
N SER A 226 -3.40 -3.43 6.86
CA SER A 226 -2.84 -3.28 5.51
C SER A 226 -3.86 -3.70 4.44
N SER A 227 -4.38 -2.72 3.68
CA SER A 227 -5.31 -2.97 2.57
C SER A 227 -4.72 -3.98 1.56
N ASN A 228 -3.50 -3.75 1.10
CA ASN A 228 -2.83 -4.66 0.15
C ASN A 228 -2.66 -6.07 0.72
N SER A 229 -2.25 -6.23 1.99
CA SER A 229 -2.07 -7.57 2.57
C SER A 229 -3.39 -8.34 2.64
N ASN A 230 -4.48 -7.68 3.02
CA ASN A 230 -5.81 -8.27 3.00
C ASN A 230 -6.23 -8.70 1.59
N ARG A 231 -5.98 -7.85 0.57
CA ARG A 231 -6.26 -8.21 -0.83
C ARG A 231 -5.50 -9.47 -1.25
N LEU A 232 -4.23 -9.65 -0.86
CA LEU A 232 -3.50 -10.88 -1.19
C LEU A 232 -4.15 -12.13 -0.60
N ARG A 233 -4.57 -12.08 0.67
CA ARG A 233 -5.25 -13.19 1.34
C ARG A 233 -6.58 -13.49 0.67
N GLU A 234 -7.36 -12.46 0.35
CA GLU A 234 -8.69 -12.60 -0.24
C GLU A 234 -8.61 -13.12 -1.68
N VAL A 235 -7.67 -12.65 -2.49
CA VAL A 235 -7.43 -13.15 -3.84
C VAL A 235 -7.04 -14.63 -3.83
N ALA A 236 -6.25 -15.08 -2.86
CA ALA A 236 -5.97 -16.50 -2.67
C ALA A 236 -7.25 -17.26 -2.27
N ALA A 237 -7.98 -16.80 -1.26
CA ALA A 237 -9.21 -17.46 -0.80
C ALA A 237 -10.29 -17.57 -1.89
N GLN A 238 -10.46 -16.53 -2.73
CA GLN A 238 -11.39 -16.53 -3.87
C GLN A 238 -11.04 -17.59 -4.93
N ARG A 239 -9.82 -18.12 -4.92
CA ARG A 239 -9.37 -19.23 -5.78
C ARG A 239 -9.55 -20.61 -5.14
N GLY A 240 -10.16 -20.67 -3.96
CA GLY A 240 -10.49 -21.93 -3.29
C GLY A 240 -9.33 -22.59 -2.54
N VAL A 241 -8.20 -21.88 -2.35
CA VAL A 241 -7.11 -22.34 -1.48
C VAL A 241 -7.30 -21.79 -0.06
N ASP A 242 -6.95 -22.58 0.95
CA ASP A 242 -6.89 -22.08 2.33
C ASP A 242 -5.89 -20.92 2.41
N ALA A 243 -6.33 -19.75 2.86
CA ALA A 243 -5.50 -18.55 2.88
C ALA A 243 -5.56 -17.87 4.26
N TYR A 244 -4.39 -17.76 4.90
CA TYR A 244 -4.25 -17.15 6.22
C TYR A 244 -3.30 -15.96 6.16
N MET A 245 -3.54 -14.98 7.02
CA MET A 245 -2.65 -13.83 7.18
C MET A 245 -2.10 -13.81 8.61
N VAL A 246 -0.80 -13.59 8.74
CA VAL A 246 -0.11 -13.52 10.03
C VAL A 246 0.81 -12.30 10.08
N ASP A 247 0.83 -11.62 11.23
CA ASP A 247 1.76 -10.52 11.47
C ASP A 247 3.22 -11.01 11.54
N ASN A 248 3.44 -12.18 12.15
CA ASN A 248 4.74 -12.83 12.30
C ASN A 248 4.56 -14.34 12.52
N ALA A 249 5.68 -15.07 12.60
CA ALA A 249 5.69 -16.52 12.73
C ALA A 249 4.97 -17.06 13.99
N GLY A 250 4.89 -16.28 15.06
CA GLY A 250 4.22 -16.67 16.31
C GLY A 250 2.70 -16.81 16.20
N TYR A 251 2.09 -16.28 15.13
CA TYR A 251 0.64 -16.43 14.87
C TYR A 251 0.29 -17.65 14.01
N LEU A 252 1.29 -18.36 13.47
CA LEU A 252 1.06 -19.58 12.70
C LEU A 252 0.45 -20.68 13.58
N GLN A 253 -0.60 -21.33 13.10
CA GLN A 253 -1.19 -22.50 13.74
C GLN A 253 -0.77 -23.77 13.00
N ARG A 254 -0.33 -24.80 13.72
CA ARG A 254 0.25 -26.01 13.13
C ARG A 254 -0.81 -26.84 12.40
N GLU A 255 -2.02 -26.84 12.94
CA GLU A 255 -3.23 -27.48 12.40
C GLU A 255 -3.58 -26.99 10.98
N TRP A 256 -3.22 -25.76 10.59
CA TRP A 256 -3.44 -25.29 9.22
C TRP A 256 -2.66 -26.09 8.16
N PHE A 257 -1.57 -26.75 8.57
CA PHE A 257 -0.64 -27.45 7.70
C PHE A 257 -0.89 -28.97 7.65
N GLU A 258 -1.89 -29.46 8.37
CA GLU A 258 -2.24 -30.88 8.37
C GLU A 258 -2.71 -31.33 6.98
N GLY A 259 -2.08 -32.38 6.45
CA GLY A 259 -2.36 -32.88 5.10
C GLY A 259 -1.88 -31.97 3.95
N LYS A 260 -1.24 -30.83 4.24
CA LYS A 260 -0.73 -29.88 3.23
C LYS A 260 0.70 -30.22 2.82
N HIS A 261 0.95 -30.37 1.53
CA HIS A 261 2.26 -30.70 0.96
C HIS A 261 2.95 -29.49 0.34
N LYS A 262 2.21 -28.63 -0.34
CA LYS A 262 2.70 -27.41 -0.97
C LYS A 262 2.16 -26.19 -0.24
N VAL A 263 3.06 -25.40 0.34
CA VAL A 263 2.72 -24.19 1.10
C VAL A 263 3.18 -22.97 0.31
N GLY A 264 2.25 -22.10 -0.07
CA GLY A 264 2.56 -20.79 -0.63
C GLY A 264 2.87 -19.80 0.49
N VAL A 265 3.95 -19.02 0.36
CA VAL A 265 4.25 -17.91 1.26
C VAL A 265 4.40 -16.64 0.43
N THR A 266 3.73 -15.57 0.83
CA THR A 266 3.90 -14.23 0.25
C THR A 266 3.88 -13.18 1.35
N ALA A 267 4.10 -11.92 1.00
CA ALA A 267 4.13 -10.82 1.94
C ALA A 267 3.54 -9.55 1.32
N GLY A 268 2.77 -8.83 2.12
CA GLY A 268 2.23 -7.53 1.70
C GLY A 268 3.32 -6.48 1.49
N ALA A 269 2.98 -5.40 0.78
CA ALA A 269 3.92 -4.33 0.43
C ALA A 269 4.60 -3.64 1.62
N SER A 270 4.03 -3.75 2.83
CA SER A 270 4.55 -3.16 4.06
C SER A 270 5.26 -4.16 4.99
N ALA A 271 5.35 -5.45 4.61
CA ALA A 271 5.95 -6.48 5.45
C ALA A 271 7.46 -6.64 5.15
N PRO A 272 8.34 -6.49 6.14
CA PRO A 272 9.78 -6.65 5.95
C PRO A 272 10.19 -8.11 5.77
N GLU A 273 11.26 -8.33 5.01
CA GLU A 273 11.76 -9.67 4.67
C GLU A 273 12.17 -10.50 5.90
N VAL A 274 12.53 -9.86 7.02
CA VAL A 274 12.84 -10.57 8.28
C VAL A 274 11.65 -11.40 8.77
N LEU A 275 10.43 -10.87 8.69
CA LEU A 275 9.21 -11.59 9.11
C LEU A 275 8.89 -12.76 8.17
N VAL A 276 9.17 -12.59 6.88
CA VAL A 276 9.03 -13.67 5.89
C VAL A 276 9.99 -14.80 6.22
N ARG A 277 11.26 -14.49 6.52
CA ARG A 277 12.26 -15.49 6.91
C ARG A 277 11.89 -16.23 8.20
N GLU A 278 11.36 -15.53 9.19
CA GLU A 278 10.86 -16.17 10.42
C GLU A 278 9.73 -17.16 10.12
N VAL A 279 8.76 -16.76 9.29
CA VAL A 279 7.65 -17.63 8.87
C VAL A 279 8.18 -18.86 8.11
N LEU A 280 9.12 -18.67 7.18
CA LEU A 280 9.75 -19.77 6.45
C LEU A 280 10.45 -20.75 7.40
N GLN A 281 11.25 -20.25 8.35
CA GLN A 281 11.96 -21.07 9.32
C GLN A 281 11.00 -21.91 10.18
N THR A 282 9.91 -21.31 10.66
CA THR A 282 8.90 -22.04 11.44
C THR A 282 8.23 -23.14 10.61
N ILE A 283 7.86 -22.86 9.35
CA ILE A 283 7.23 -23.85 8.47
C ILE A 283 8.24 -24.98 8.12
N GLN A 284 9.52 -24.66 7.93
CA GLN A 284 10.57 -25.67 7.74
C GLN A 284 10.73 -26.59 8.96
N GLN A 285 10.67 -26.04 10.18
CA GLN A 285 10.69 -26.84 11.42
C GLN A 285 9.50 -27.79 11.54
N TRP A 286 8.42 -27.56 10.78
CA TRP A 286 7.25 -28.44 10.72
C TRP A 286 7.32 -29.48 9.59
N GLY A 287 8.43 -29.52 8.84
CA GLY A 287 8.77 -30.58 7.89
C GLY A 287 8.63 -30.19 6.41
N HIS A 288 8.38 -28.93 6.07
CA HIS A 288 8.44 -28.43 4.69
C HIS A 288 9.85 -27.90 4.38
N GLU A 289 10.81 -28.80 4.24
CA GLU A 289 12.24 -28.46 4.20
C GLU A 289 12.68 -27.76 2.92
N THR A 290 11.98 -28.01 1.81
CA THR A 290 12.37 -27.50 0.47
C THR A 290 11.74 -26.15 0.20
N ILE A 291 12.54 -25.14 -0.13
CA ILE A 291 12.06 -23.82 -0.56
C ILE A 291 12.33 -23.66 -2.05
N ARG A 292 11.32 -23.21 -2.79
CA ARG A 292 11.43 -22.79 -4.19
C ARG A 292 10.91 -21.37 -4.32
N GLU A 293 11.66 -20.51 -5.00
CA GLU A 293 11.16 -19.19 -5.42
C GLU A 293 10.19 -19.36 -6.59
N GLY A 294 9.07 -18.64 -6.55
CA GLY A 294 8.15 -18.52 -7.67
C GLY A 294 8.76 -17.71 -8.81
N GLU A 295 8.26 -17.96 -10.01
CA GLU A 295 8.49 -17.05 -11.14
C GLU A 295 7.74 -15.74 -10.88
N GLY A 296 8.20 -14.64 -11.48
CA GLY A 296 7.65 -13.34 -11.15
C GLY A 296 8.20 -12.20 -11.99
N ALA A 297 7.45 -11.10 -12.03
CA ALA A 297 7.91 -9.86 -12.65
C ALA A 297 9.09 -9.26 -11.87
N GLU A 298 10.13 -8.82 -12.57
CA GLU A 298 11.21 -8.06 -11.95
C GLU A 298 10.75 -6.63 -11.60
N GLU A 299 10.94 -6.23 -10.33
CA GLU A 299 10.68 -4.87 -9.86
C GLU A 299 12.01 -4.09 -9.73
N SER A 300 12.24 -3.11 -10.60
CA SER A 300 13.47 -2.29 -10.61
C SER A 300 13.25 -0.81 -10.22
N ILE A 301 12.00 -0.43 -9.92
CA ILE A 301 11.62 0.93 -9.56
C ILE A 301 12.20 1.29 -8.20
N VAL A 302 12.84 2.47 -8.11
CA VAL A 302 13.34 3.04 -6.86
C VAL A 302 12.90 4.50 -6.79
N PHE A 303 12.35 4.93 -5.64
CA PHE A 303 12.00 6.33 -5.44
C PHE A 303 13.04 7.05 -4.60
N VAL A 304 13.44 8.22 -5.08
CA VAL A 304 14.51 9.01 -4.47
C VAL A 304 14.02 9.72 -3.21
N LEU A 305 14.90 9.80 -2.20
CA LEU A 305 14.64 10.57 -0.97
C LEU A 305 14.55 12.09 -1.27
N PRO A 306 13.91 12.89 -0.40
CA PRO A 306 14.03 14.36 -0.42
C PRO A 306 15.50 14.78 -0.40
N LYS A 307 15.86 15.87 -1.08
CA LYS A 307 17.27 16.28 -1.27
C LYS A 307 17.98 16.49 0.07
N GLU A 308 17.25 17.01 1.03
CA GLU A 308 17.66 17.35 2.39
C GLU A 308 17.99 16.13 3.25
N LEU A 309 17.58 14.92 2.85
CA LEU A 309 17.81 13.65 3.56
C LEU A 309 18.77 12.70 2.82
N ARG A 310 19.32 13.14 1.68
CA ARG A 310 20.29 12.35 0.90
C ARG A 310 21.69 12.52 1.48
N ARG A 311 22.45 11.42 1.55
CA ARG A 311 23.89 11.47 1.88
C ARG A 311 24.71 11.92 0.67
N GLU A 312 25.87 12.51 0.92
CA GLU A 312 26.82 12.87 -0.13
C GLU A 312 27.17 11.64 -0.99
N GLY A 313 26.97 11.75 -2.31
CA GLY A 313 27.23 10.65 -3.26
C GLY A 313 25.98 9.91 -3.77
N GLU A 314 24.86 9.93 -3.05
CA GLU A 314 23.60 9.29 -3.50
C GLU A 314 23.00 9.99 -4.74
N ASN A 315 23.37 11.26 -4.99
CA ASN A 315 22.99 11.99 -6.21
C ASN A 315 23.62 11.43 -7.50
N LYS A 316 24.71 10.64 -7.43
CA LYS A 316 25.43 10.15 -8.62
C LYS A 316 24.89 8.83 -9.19
N GLN A 317 24.26 7.98 -8.37
CA GLN A 317 23.72 6.70 -8.85
C GLN A 317 22.45 6.84 -9.69
N ILE A 318 21.70 7.94 -9.52
CA ILE A 318 20.43 8.19 -10.24
C ILE A 318 20.69 8.68 -11.68
N LEU A 319 21.84 9.31 -11.95
CA LEU A 319 22.18 9.83 -13.28
C LEU A 319 22.83 8.80 -14.22
N ASN A 320 23.20 7.61 -13.72
CA ASN A 320 23.89 6.57 -14.50
C ASN A 320 22.99 5.37 -14.87
N LYS A 321 21.67 5.47 -14.65
CA LYS A 321 20.66 4.48 -15.10
C LYS A 321 19.61 5.10 -16.03
N GLY A 322 20.00 6.12 -16.79
CA GLY A 322 19.24 6.68 -17.91
C GLY A 322 19.73 6.11 -19.24
#